data_AF-A0A419E1E4-F1
#
_entry.id   AF-A0A419E1E4-F1
#
_cell.length_a   1.000
_cell.length_b   1.000
_cell.length_c   1.000
_cell.angle_alpha   90.00
_cell.angle_beta   90.00
_cell.angle_gamma   90.00
#
_symmetry.space_group_name_H-M   'P 1'
#
loop_
_entity.id
_entity.type
_entity.pdbx_description
1 polymer ?
#
loop_
_entity_poly.entity_id
_entity_poly.type
_entity_poly.pdbx_seq_one_letter_code
_entity_poly.pdbx_strand_id
1 'polypeptide(L)'
;MSNEQERLKRLRERQLTDRDPLVKQRQFQRTTAQKERIERGKRYSLGEAWRTIPNMYRSPFIGLLLGAAVIFILPIVWKSDWAFWVGLAATFFFVLIGLLAGRAMDIREELKDAIKH
;
A
#
# COMPACT_ATOMS: atom_id res chain seq x y z
N MET A 1 -49.82 -34.94 17.46
CA MET A 1 -49.83 -34.99 15.98
C MET A 1 -49.41 -33.66 15.34
N SER A 2 -49.83 -32.48 15.86
CA SER A 2 -49.45 -31.17 15.26
C SER A 2 -47.99 -30.73 15.48
N ASN A 3 -47.41 -31.02 16.64
CA ASN A 3 -46.04 -30.59 17.00
C ASN A 3 -44.94 -31.18 16.08
N GLU A 4 -45.10 -32.44 15.67
CA GLU A 4 -44.15 -33.12 14.77
C GLU A 4 -44.15 -32.49 13.37
N GLN A 5 -45.34 -32.11 12.88
CA GLN A 5 -45.49 -31.49 11.57
C GLN A 5 -44.87 -30.09 11.50
N GLU A 6 -45.04 -29.28 12.55
CA GLU A 6 -44.38 -27.97 12.64
C GLU A 6 -42.86 -28.08 12.72
N ARG A 7 -42.35 -29.11 13.42
CA ARG A 7 -40.92 -29.37 13.51
C ARG A 7 -40.35 -29.76 12.14
N LEU A 8 -41.04 -30.62 11.39
CA LEU A 8 -40.66 -31.02 10.03
C LEU A 8 -40.74 -29.86 9.03
N LYS A 9 -41.75 -29.00 9.15
CA LYS A 9 -41.90 -27.81 8.30
C LYS A 9 -40.75 -26.82 8.48
N ARG A 10 -40.35 -26.55 9.74
CA ARG A 10 -39.16 -25.73 10.06
C ARG A 10 -37.86 -26.32 9.52
N LEU A 11 -37.74 -27.64 9.53
CA LEU A 11 -36.54 -28.35 9.02
C LEU A 11 -36.44 -28.25 7.50
N ARG A 12 -37.56 -28.37 6.79
CA ARG A 12 -37.64 -28.18 5.33
C ARG A 12 -37.31 -26.73 4.92
N GLU A 13 -37.84 -25.74 5.63
CA GLU A 13 -37.54 -24.32 5.35
C GLU A 13 -36.05 -23.99 5.54
N ARG A 14 -35.41 -24.55 6.56
CA ARG A 14 -33.96 -24.40 6.76
C ARG A 14 -33.15 -24.99 5.60
N GLN A 15 -33.53 -26.18 5.13
CA GLN A 15 -32.86 -26.83 4.00
C GLN A 15 -33.05 -26.10 2.67
N LEU A 16 -34.23 -25.50 2.45
CA LEU A 16 -34.50 -24.68 1.27
C LEU A 16 -33.70 -23.37 1.30
N THR A 17 -33.61 -22.73 2.47
CA THR A 17 -32.82 -21.51 2.66
C THR A 17 -31.32 -21.76 2.47
N ASP A 18 -30.79 -22.87 2.99
CA ASP A 18 -29.37 -23.24 2.83
C ASP A 18 -29.00 -23.59 1.38
N ARG A 19 -29.98 -24.08 0.60
CA ARG A 19 -29.79 -24.42 -0.81
C ARG A 19 -30.02 -23.25 -1.76
N ASP A 20 -30.44 -22.08 -1.30
CA ASP A 20 -30.71 -20.95 -2.19
C ASP A 20 -29.40 -20.25 -2.62
N PRO A 21 -28.93 -20.45 -3.88
CA PRO A 21 -27.68 -19.86 -4.36
C PRO A 21 -27.77 -18.33 -4.46
N LEU A 22 -28.98 -17.78 -4.50
CA LEU A 22 -29.23 -16.35 -4.67
C LEU A 22 -28.88 -15.54 -3.41
N VAL A 23 -28.85 -16.16 -2.24
CA VAL A 23 -28.45 -15.50 -0.98
C VAL A 23 -26.96 -15.17 -1.01
N LYS A 24 -26.12 -16.14 -1.41
CA LYS A 24 -24.67 -15.93 -1.60
C LYS A 24 -24.40 -14.90 -2.69
N GLN A 25 -25.14 -14.97 -3.80
CA GLN A 25 -24.97 -14.02 -4.90
C GLN A 25 -25.36 -12.59 -4.49
N ARG A 26 -26.45 -12.41 -3.75
CA ARG A 26 -26.86 -11.10 -3.20
C ARG A 26 -25.87 -10.58 -2.16
N GLN A 27 -25.32 -11.46 -1.32
CA GLN A 27 -24.30 -11.08 -0.35
C GLN A 27 -23.02 -10.61 -1.06
N PHE A 28 -22.59 -11.34 -2.10
CA PHE A 28 -21.44 -10.97 -2.92
C PHE A 28 -21.65 -9.63 -3.62
N GLN A 29 -22.80 -9.44 -4.28
CA GLN A 29 -23.16 -8.18 -4.93
C GLN A 29 -23.18 -6.99 -3.95
N ARG A 30 -23.69 -7.18 -2.72
CA ARG A 30 -23.67 -6.16 -1.67
C ARG A 30 -22.24 -5.80 -1.28
N THR A 31 -21.38 -6.79 -1.05
CA THR A 31 -19.97 -6.54 -0.70
C THR A 31 -19.22 -5.83 -1.82
N THR A 32 -19.43 -6.21 -3.08
CA THR A 32 -18.77 -5.57 -4.22
C THR A 32 -19.26 -4.14 -4.43
N ALA A 33 -20.57 -3.90 -4.37
CA ALA A 33 -21.14 -2.56 -4.49
C ALA A 33 -20.71 -1.64 -3.34
N GLN A 34 -20.53 -2.18 -2.13
CA GLN A 34 -20.06 -1.42 -0.98
C GLN A 34 -18.58 -1.05 -1.11
N LYS A 35 -17.72 -2.00 -1.53
CA LYS A 35 -16.31 -1.72 -1.86
C LYS A 35 -16.19 -0.68 -2.97
N GLU A 36 -16.96 -0.82 -4.04
CA GLU A 36 -16.92 0.08 -5.17
C GLU A 36 -17.42 1.49 -4.79
N ARG A 37 -18.42 1.63 -3.92
CA ARG A 37 -18.82 2.95 -3.37
C ARG A 37 -17.72 3.58 -2.52
N ILE A 38 -17.02 2.79 -1.71
CA ILE A 38 -15.88 3.26 -0.91
C ILE A 38 -14.73 3.69 -1.82
N GLU A 39 -14.43 2.93 -2.87
CA GLU A 39 -13.36 3.21 -3.83
C GLU A 39 -13.69 4.39 -4.75
N ARG A 40 -14.93 4.52 -5.24
CA ARG A 40 -15.39 5.69 -6.01
C ARG A 40 -15.47 6.97 -5.18
N GLY A 41 -15.69 6.86 -3.87
CA GLY A 41 -15.70 7.98 -2.93
C GLY A 41 -14.32 8.45 -2.50
N LYS A 42 -13.29 7.61 -2.64
CA LYS A 42 -11.89 7.99 -2.43
C LYS A 42 -11.43 8.82 -3.62
N ARG A 43 -11.40 10.14 -3.44
CA ARG A 43 -10.66 11.02 -4.34
C ARG A 43 -9.21 10.58 -4.27
N TYR A 44 -8.70 9.96 -5.34
CA TYR A 44 -7.28 9.61 -5.47
C TYR A 44 -6.44 10.88 -5.31
N SER A 45 -6.05 11.17 -4.08
CA SER A 45 -5.22 12.31 -3.74
C SER A 45 -3.78 11.92 -4.00
N LEU A 46 -3.02 12.79 -4.68
CA LEU A 46 -1.59 12.59 -4.93
C LEU A 46 -0.81 12.31 -3.63
N GLY A 47 -1.25 12.88 -2.50
CA GLY A 47 -0.66 12.60 -1.19
C GLY A 47 -0.98 11.21 -0.64
N GLU A 48 -2.14 10.65 -0.99
CA GLU A 48 -2.53 9.28 -0.61
C GLU A 48 -1.76 8.26 -1.46
N ALA A 49 -1.61 8.54 -2.76
CA ALA A 49 -0.76 7.78 -3.67
C ALA A 49 0.70 7.74 -3.18
N TRP A 50 1.22 8.86 -2.68
CA TRP A 50 2.57 8.94 -2.12
C TRP A 50 2.76 8.13 -0.82
N ARG A 51 1.68 7.94 -0.04
CA ARG A 51 1.69 7.09 1.16
C ARG A 51 1.55 5.61 0.84
N THR A 52 0.93 5.25 -0.28
CA THR A 52 0.84 3.86 -0.73
C THR A 52 2.13 3.31 -1.36
N ILE A 53 3.11 4.16 -1.69
CA ILE A 53 4.41 3.71 -2.21
C ILE A 53 5.24 3.13 -1.05
N PRO A 54 5.80 1.90 -1.19
CA PRO A 54 6.65 1.30 -0.16
C PRO A 54 7.83 2.19 0.20
N ASN A 55 8.16 2.26 1.49
CA ASN A 55 9.25 3.11 2.01
C ASN A 55 10.61 2.75 1.37
N MET A 56 10.81 1.49 1.00
CA MET A 56 11.94 0.99 0.20
C MET A 56 12.25 1.82 -1.05
N TYR A 57 11.24 2.35 -1.74
CA TYR A 57 11.42 3.17 -2.95
C TYR A 57 11.41 4.67 -2.65
N ARG A 58 10.71 5.08 -1.59
CA ARG A 58 10.53 6.49 -1.23
C ARG A 58 11.84 7.13 -0.77
N SER A 59 12.62 6.47 0.07
CA SER A 59 13.87 7.05 0.58
C SER A 59 15.00 7.15 -0.45
N PRO A 60 15.29 6.15 -1.33
CA PRO A 60 16.27 6.35 -2.39
C PRO A 60 15.81 7.40 -3.41
N PHE A 61 14.49 7.55 -3.63
CA PHE A 61 13.98 8.63 -4.49
C PHE A 61 14.29 10.02 -3.93
N ILE A 62 14.19 10.21 -2.61
CA ILE A 62 14.61 11.47 -1.95
C ILE A 62 16.13 11.66 -2.08
N GLY A 63 16.91 10.58 -1.90
CA GLY A 63 18.37 10.62 -2.12
C GLY A 63 18.74 11.00 -3.55
N LEU A 64 18.00 10.52 -4.54
CA LEU A 64 18.18 10.85 -5.95
C LEU A 64 17.85 12.33 -6.22
N LEU A 65 16.74 12.83 -5.68
CA LEU A 65 16.37 14.25 -5.78
C LEU A 65 17.44 15.17 -5.17
N LEU A 66 17.97 14.81 -4.01
CA LEU A 66 19.07 15.53 -3.36
C LEU A 66 20.35 15.49 -4.20
N GLY A 67 20.72 14.31 -4.71
CA GLY A 67 21.88 14.18 -5.59
C GLY A 67 21.75 14.98 -6.88
N ALA A 68 20.58 14.94 -7.51
CA ALA A 68 20.29 15.77 -8.68
C ALA A 68 20.47 17.26 -8.36
N ALA A 69 19.96 17.74 -7.23
CA ALA A 69 20.16 19.11 -6.77
C ALA A 69 21.66 19.44 -6.61
N VAL A 70 22.45 18.53 -6.05
CA VAL A 70 23.91 18.70 -5.94
C VAL A 70 24.56 18.82 -7.32
N ILE A 71 24.19 18.01 -8.30
CA ILE A 71 24.74 18.11 -9.68
C ILE A 71 24.47 19.48 -10.30
N PHE A 72 23.32 20.10 -10.02
CA PHE A 72 22.99 21.43 -10.54
C PHE A 72 23.67 22.56 -9.76
N ILE A 73 23.78 22.44 -8.43
CA ILE A 73 24.30 23.51 -7.56
C ILE A 73 25.84 23.52 -7.54
N LEU A 74 26.47 22.35 -7.52
CA LEU A 74 27.93 22.21 -7.42
C LEU A 74 28.72 22.95 -8.52
N PRO A 75 28.34 22.90 -9.82
CA PRO A 75 29.06 23.63 -10.86
C PRO A 75 28.86 25.16 -10.81
N ILE A 76 27.83 25.65 -10.10
CA ILE A 76 27.63 27.10 -9.88
C ILE A 76 28.68 27.62 -8.89
N VAL A 77 28.96 26.83 -7.85
CA VAL A 77 29.90 27.20 -6.78
C VAL A 77 31.34 26.87 -7.15
N TRP A 78 31.55 25.78 -7.90
CA TRP A 78 32.87 25.30 -8.29
C TRP A 78 32.96 25.05 -9.79
N LYS A 79 33.58 26.00 -10.51
CA LYS A 79 33.87 25.86 -11.94
C LYS A 79 35.09 24.98 -12.15
N SER A 80 34.86 23.67 -12.20
CA SER A 80 35.86 22.67 -12.55
C SER A 80 35.21 21.55 -13.35
N ASP A 81 35.92 20.99 -14.32
CA ASP A 81 35.46 19.83 -15.09
C ASP A 81 35.23 18.59 -14.20
N TRP A 82 35.87 18.57 -13.02
CA TRP A 82 35.69 17.53 -12.01
C TRP A 82 34.41 17.70 -11.19
N ALA A 83 33.79 18.87 -11.18
CA ALA A 83 32.57 19.13 -10.41
C ALA A 83 31.43 18.19 -10.85
N PHE A 84 31.35 17.87 -12.15
CA PHE A 84 30.36 16.93 -12.66
C PHE A 84 30.56 15.51 -12.09
N TRP A 85 31.79 15.00 -12.14
CA TRP A 85 32.13 13.66 -11.64
C TRP A 85 31.92 13.53 -10.13
N VAL A 86 32.31 14.57 -9.38
CA VAL A 86 32.09 14.64 -7.92
C VAL A 86 30.59 14.70 -7.60
N GLY A 87 29.81 15.46 -8.36
CA GLY A 87 28.34 15.51 -8.21
C GLY A 87 27.67 14.17 -8.49
N LEU A 88 28.14 13.45 -9.52
CA LEU A 88 27.66 12.11 -9.85
C LEU A 88 27.98 11.11 -8.71
N ALA A 89 29.21 11.13 -8.20
CA ALA A 89 29.63 10.28 -7.08
C ALA A 89 28.84 10.59 -5.81
N ALA A 90 28.63 11.86 -5.49
CA ALA A 90 27.79 12.29 -4.36
C ALA A 90 26.34 11.80 -4.51
N THR A 91 25.77 11.91 -5.72
CA THR A 91 24.42 11.40 -6.01
C THR A 91 24.30 9.91 -5.76
N PHE A 92 25.27 9.13 -6.27
CA PHE A 92 25.32 7.69 -6.03
C PHE A 92 25.37 7.37 -4.53
N PHE A 93 26.18 8.11 -3.77
CA PHE A 93 26.29 7.95 -2.33
C PHE A 93 24.98 8.28 -1.59
N PHE A 94 24.30 9.37 -1.96
CA PHE A 94 23.00 9.72 -1.39
C PHE A 94 21.91 8.69 -1.70
N VAL A 95 21.90 8.12 -2.90
CA VAL A 95 20.97 7.04 -3.26
C VAL A 95 21.24 5.79 -2.41
N LEU A 96 22.52 5.43 -2.22
CA LEU A 96 22.93 4.32 -1.35
C LEU A 96 22.46 4.51 0.10
N ILE A 97 22.72 5.69 0.67
CA ILE A 97 22.25 6.04 2.02
C ILE A 97 20.73 5.98 2.08
N GLY A 98 20.05 6.54 1.08
CA GLY A 98 18.60 6.49 0.96
C GLY A 98 18.08 5.05 0.98
N LEU A 99 18.68 4.15 0.21
CA LEU A 99 18.30 2.74 0.14
C LEU A 99 18.50 2.03 1.49
N LEU A 100 19.64 2.25 2.15
CA LEU A 100 19.92 1.70 3.49
C LEU A 100 18.93 2.21 4.53
N ALA A 101 18.65 3.51 4.54
CA ALA A 101 17.68 4.12 5.45
C ALA A 101 16.26 3.59 5.21
N GLY A 102 15.87 3.36 3.95
CA GLY A 102 14.59 2.77 3.59
C GLY A 102 14.44 1.35 4.12
N ARG A 103 15.45 0.50 3.87
CA ARG A 103 15.52 -0.87 4.40
C ARG A 103 15.47 -0.90 5.93
N ALA A 104 16.18 0.01 6.60
CA ALA A 104 16.19 0.07 8.06
C ALA A 104 14.80 0.44 8.63
N MET A 105 14.06 1.33 7.95
CA MET A 105 12.69 1.67 8.35
C MET A 105 11.72 0.50 8.14
N ASP A 106 11.82 -0.21 7.02
CA ASP A 106 11.00 -1.40 6.75
C ASP A 106 11.23 -2.49 7.81
N ILE A 107 12.50 -2.79 8.14
CA ILE A 107 12.85 -3.77 9.19
C ILE A 107 12.29 -3.34 10.55
N ARG A 108 12.33 -2.04 10.86
CA ARG A 108 11.76 -1.51 12.11
C ARG A 108 10.24 -1.66 12.17
N GLU A 109 9.53 -1.46 11.05
CA GLU A 109 8.08 -1.68 10.97
C GLU A 109 7.74 -3.16 11.13
N GLU A 110 8.46 -4.05 10.47
CA GLU A 110 8.28 -5.50 10.58
C GLU A 110 8.51 -6.02 12.01
N LEU A 111 9.58 -5.55 12.67
CA LEU A 111 9.85 -5.84 14.09
C LEU A 111 8.73 -5.33 15.01
N LYS A 112 8.19 -4.15 14.74
CA LYS A 112 7.11 -3.57 15.55
C LYS A 112 5.82 -4.38 15.44
N ASP A 113 5.50 -4.88 14.26
CA ASP A 113 4.32 -5.71 14.04
C ASP A 113 4.50 -7.11 14.65
N ALA A 114 5.71 -7.67 14.59
CA ALA A 114 6.05 -8.95 15.23
C ALA A 114 5.98 -8.91 16.76
N ILE A 115 6.28 -7.77 17.39
CA ILE A 115 6.20 -7.60 18.86
C ILE A 115 4.75 -7.35 19.33
N LYS A 116 3.86 -6.88 18.44
CA LYS A 116 2.48 -6.53 18.77
C LYS A 116 1.53 -7.74 18.72
N HIS A 117 1.99 -8.85 18.14
CA HIS A 117 1.31 -10.14 18.08
C HIS A 117 1.92 -11.14 19.07
#